data_AF-A0A9D6C6S4-F1
#
_entry.id   AF-A0A9D6C6S4-F1
#
_cell.length_a   1.000
_cell.length_b   1.000
_cell.length_c   1.000
_cell.angle_alpha   90.00
_cell.angle_beta   90.00
_cell.angle_gamma   90.00
#
_symmetry.space_group_name_H-M   'P 1'
#
loop_
_entity.id
_entity.type
_entity.pdbx_description
1 polymer ?
#
loop_
_entity_poly.entity_id
_entity_poly.type
_entity_poly.pdbx_seq_one_letter_code
_entity_poly.pdbx_strand_id
1 'polypeptide(L)'
;MSKLFSAKLSGASGREYSFDVFSAGIDFNEVGAVYAFLAVPWPQFTDFKVLYVGKANALQRRMGEHRQPGEKWDEAKALGVNAVGAKLVTSESERRDIETDLIRAYFPPLNKHQNALAQIAESLGAYPKTPAGNMLTNGLLGPLGIAPNTGTNYLGGFRFWK
;
A
#
# COMPACT_ATOMS: atom_id res chain seq x y z
N MET A 1 -12.03 -1.86 -22.65
CA MET A 1 -11.58 -1.88 -21.24
C MET A 1 -10.87 -3.19 -20.99
N SER A 2 -9.55 -3.22 -20.75
CA SER A 2 -8.88 -4.46 -20.38
C SER A 2 -8.43 -4.38 -18.93
N LYS A 3 -9.31 -4.81 -18.02
CA LYS A 3 -8.88 -5.34 -16.73
C LYS A 3 -7.73 -6.32 -16.99
N LEU A 4 -6.61 -6.13 -16.31
CA LEU A 4 -5.43 -6.96 -16.46
C LEU A 4 -5.56 -8.23 -15.63
N PHE A 5 -5.83 -8.07 -14.33
CA PHE A 5 -6.01 -9.15 -13.37
C PHE A 5 -6.72 -8.63 -12.11
N SER A 6 -6.94 -9.48 -11.13
CA SER A 6 -7.36 -9.08 -9.77
C SER A 6 -6.23 -9.35 -8.80
N ALA A 7 -5.93 -8.38 -7.94
CA ALA A 7 -4.89 -8.46 -6.92
C ALA A 7 -5.52 -8.46 -5.52
N LYS A 8 -4.92 -9.19 -4.60
CA LYS A 8 -5.21 -9.07 -3.17
C LYS A 8 -4.16 -8.17 -2.53
N LEU A 9 -4.61 -7.14 -1.83
CA LEU A 9 -3.74 -6.30 -1.01
C LEU A 9 -4.06 -6.56 0.46
N SER A 10 -3.04 -6.84 1.26
CA SER A 10 -3.18 -7.15 2.68
C SER A 10 -2.91 -5.90 3.51
N GLY A 11 -3.88 -5.50 4.34
CA GLY A 11 -3.75 -4.39 5.28
C GLY A 11 -2.91 -4.74 6.50
N ALA A 12 -2.51 -3.71 7.27
CA ALA A 12 -1.74 -3.87 8.51
C ALA A 12 -2.54 -4.61 9.59
N SER A 13 -3.88 -4.59 9.51
CA SER A 13 -4.78 -5.38 10.34
C SER A 13 -4.77 -6.89 10.00
N GLY A 14 -4.13 -7.30 8.91
CA GLY A 14 -4.18 -8.67 8.39
C GLY A 14 -5.39 -8.95 7.50
N ARG A 15 -6.31 -8.00 7.30
CA ARG A 15 -7.42 -8.13 6.34
C ARG A 15 -6.92 -8.06 4.90
N GLU A 16 -7.47 -8.90 4.04
CA GLU A 16 -7.20 -8.87 2.60
C GLU A 16 -8.31 -8.13 1.85
N TYR A 17 -7.90 -7.35 0.86
CA TYR A 17 -8.81 -6.58 0.00
C TYR A 17 -8.57 -6.93 -1.46
N SER A 18 -9.61 -7.40 -2.15
CA SER A 18 -9.55 -7.65 -3.59
C SER A 18 -9.72 -6.36 -4.38
N PHE A 19 -8.77 -6.11 -5.28
CA PHE A 19 -8.75 -4.98 -6.22
C PHE A 19 -8.78 -5.52 -7.65
N ASP A 20 -9.53 -4.85 -8.51
CA ASP A 20 -9.41 -5.05 -9.95
C ASP A 20 -8.32 -4.13 -10.48
N VAL A 21 -7.35 -4.72 -11.19
CA VAL A 21 -6.18 -4.01 -11.70
C VAL A 21 -6.38 -3.74 -13.17
N PHE A 22 -6.22 -2.48 -13.55
CA PHE A 22 -6.38 -1.98 -14.90
C PHE A 22 -5.07 -1.36 -15.40
N SER A 23 -4.86 -1.33 -16.71
CA SER A 23 -3.72 -0.63 -17.29
C SER A 23 -3.76 0.88 -16.96
N ALA A 24 -2.60 1.49 -16.79
CA ALA A 24 -2.50 2.94 -16.73
C ALA A 24 -3.12 3.56 -18.00
N GLY A 25 -3.94 4.60 -17.81
CA GLY A 25 -4.59 5.32 -18.91
C GLY A 25 -6.06 4.94 -19.18
N ILE A 26 -6.64 3.97 -18.48
CA ILE A 26 -8.09 3.74 -18.60
C ILE A 26 -8.90 4.87 -17.96
N ASP A 27 -10.11 5.05 -18.45
CA ASP A 27 -11.12 5.87 -17.78
C ASP A 27 -11.97 5.01 -16.84
N PHE A 28 -12.34 5.60 -15.71
CA PHE A 28 -13.16 4.96 -14.69
C PHE A 28 -14.56 5.55 -14.69
N ASN A 29 -15.51 4.84 -14.07
CA ASN A 29 -16.84 5.39 -13.80
C ASN A 29 -16.82 6.29 -12.55
N GLU A 30 -17.82 7.16 -12.42
CA GLU A 30 -18.03 7.98 -11.21
C GLU A 30 -18.61 7.15 -10.06
N VAL A 31 -17.73 6.44 -9.37
CA VAL A 31 -18.10 5.54 -8.26
C VAL A 31 -17.22 5.78 -7.03
N GLY A 32 -17.77 5.47 -5.86
CA GLY A 32 -17.01 5.42 -4.61
C GLY A 32 -16.04 4.25 -4.61
N ALA A 33 -14.76 4.52 -4.39
CA ALA A 33 -13.73 3.50 -4.45
C ALA A 33 -12.51 3.82 -3.58
N VAL A 34 -11.76 2.77 -3.24
CA VAL A 34 -10.34 2.85 -2.87
C VAL A 34 -9.54 2.45 -4.10
N TYR A 35 -8.43 3.14 -4.36
CA TYR A 35 -7.56 2.87 -5.50
C TYR A 35 -6.09 2.88 -5.10
N ALA A 36 -5.28 2.20 -5.89
CA ALA A 36 -3.84 2.13 -5.72
C ALA A 36 -3.13 2.35 -7.05
N PHE A 37 -2.05 3.14 -7.03
CA PHE A 37 -1.12 3.21 -8.16
C PHE A 37 -0.09 2.11 -8.01
N LEU A 38 0.06 1.31 -9.06
CA LEU A 38 0.88 0.10 -9.03
C LEU A 38 1.94 0.18 -10.13
N ALA A 39 3.16 -0.21 -9.75
CA ALA A 39 4.21 -0.58 -10.71
C ALA A 39 4.28 -2.11 -10.71
N VAL A 40 3.78 -2.72 -11.80
CA VAL A 40 3.66 -4.16 -11.94
C VAL A 40 4.75 -4.67 -12.89
N PRO A 41 5.66 -5.54 -12.45
CA PRO A 41 6.67 -6.11 -13.33
C PRO A 41 6.01 -7.10 -14.31
N TRP A 42 6.31 -6.92 -15.59
CA TRP A 42 5.90 -7.85 -16.65
C TRP A 42 7.00 -8.91 -16.87
N PRO A 43 6.68 -10.19 -17.12
CA PRO A 43 5.35 -10.80 -17.25
C PRO A 43 4.77 -11.40 -15.95
N GLN A 44 5.44 -11.22 -14.82
CA GLN A 44 5.21 -12.05 -13.63
C GLN A 44 3.97 -11.65 -12.82
N PHE A 45 3.52 -10.38 -12.88
CA PHE A 45 2.32 -9.84 -12.20
C PHE A 45 2.17 -10.11 -10.69
N THR A 46 3.13 -10.79 -10.05
CA THR A 46 3.09 -11.23 -8.65
C THR A 46 3.74 -10.25 -7.67
N ASP A 47 4.81 -9.55 -8.09
CA ASP A 47 5.59 -8.63 -7.24
C ASP A 47 5.35 -7.16 -7.61
N PHE A 48 4.09 -6.72 -7.56
CA PHE A 48 3.78 -5.32 -7.81
C PHE A 48 4.18 -4.43 -6.62
N LYS A 49 4.64 -3.21 -6.92
CA LYS A 49 4.90 -2.18 -5.92
C LYS A 49 3.70 -1.25 -5.80
N VAL A 50 3.24 -1.04 -4.57
CA VAL A 50 2.21 -0.05 -4.25
C VAL A 50 2.88 1.32 -4.10
N LEU A 51 2.63 2.23 -5.05
CA LEU A 51 3.25 3.55 -5.09
C LEU A 51 2.42 4.61 -4.35
N TYR A 52 1.11 4.45 -4.40
CA TYR A 52 0.13 5.35 -3.79
C TYR A 52 -1.14 4.57 -3.46
N VAL A 53 -1.80 4.92 -2.36
CA VAL A 53 -3.16 4.49 -2.03
C VAL A 53 -4.01 5.72 -1.75
N GLY A 54 -5.21 5.74 -2.29
CA GLY A 54 -6.17 6.82 -2.04
C GLY A 54 -7.61 6.34 -2.03
N LYS A 55 -8.50 7.15 -1.46
CA LYS A 55 -9.95 7.00 -1.62
C LYS A 55 -10.59 8.10 -2.46
N ALA A 56 -11.75 7.79 -3.04
CA ALA A 56 -12.57 8.73 -3.80
C ALA A 56 -14.06 8.46 -3.59
N ASN A 57 -14.87 9.52 -3.59
CA ASN A 57 -16.33 9.41 -3.72
C ASN A 57 -16.75 9.28 -5.20
N ALA A 58 -15.95 9.84 -6.11
CA ALA A 58 -16.11 9.74 -7.56
C ALA A 58 -14.73 9.45 -8.18
N LEU A 59 -14.49 8.18 -8.53
CA LEU A 59 -13.19 7.71 -8.99
C LEU A 59 -12.74 8.38 -10.28
N GLN A 60 -13.63 8.52 -11.28
CA GLN A 60 -13.33 9.20 -12.54
C GLN A 60 -12.78 10.61 -12.33
N ARG A 61 -13.52 11.44 -11.57
CA ARG A 61 -13.11 12.81 -11.26
C ARG A 61 -11.76 12.84 -10.55
N ARG A 62 -11.57 11.96 -9.55
CA ARG A 62 -10.31 11.88 -8.79
C ARG A 62 -9.11 11.48 -9.66
N MET A 63 -9.31 10.58 -10.63
CA MET A 63 -8.26 10.22 -11.60
C MET A 63 -7.94 11.37 -12.55
N GLY A 64 -8.96 12.13 -12.96
CA GLY A 64 -8.78 13.36 -13.73
C GLY A 64 -7.96 14.41 -12.98
N GLU A 65 -8.27 14.63 -11.69
CA GLU A 65 -7.49 15.51 -10.80
C GLU A 65 -6.02 15.06 -10.73
N HIS A 66 -5.76 13.77 -10.47
CA HIS A 66 -4.38 13.26 -10.36
C HIS A 66 -3.56 13.45 -11.64
N ARG A 67 -4.20 13.45 -12.81
CA ARG A 67 -3.54 13.61 -14.11
C ARG A 67 -3.24 15.08 -14.45
N GLN A 68 -3.68 16.04 -13.63
CA GLN A 68 -3.31 17.45 -13.82
C GLN A 68 -1.81 17.65 -13.55
N PRO A 69 -1.16 18.62 -14.23
CA PRO A 69 0.26 18.87 -14.02
C PRO A 69 0.60 19.20 -12.56
N GLY A 70 1.64 18.56 -12.02
CA GLY A 70 2.09 18.77 -10.64
C GLY A 70 1.34 17.97 -9.58
N GLU A 71 0.37 17.14 -9.99
CA GLU A 71 -0.29 16.17 -9.11
C GLU A 71 0.45 14.83 -9.07
N LYS A 72 -0.07 13.89 -8.27
CA LYS A 72 0.62 12.64 -7.94
C LYS A 72 0.91 11.73 -9.13
N TRP A 73 0.19 11.88 -10.25
CA TRP A 73 0.42 11.03 -11.42
C TRP A 73 1.78 11.27 -12.06
N ASP A 74 2.29 12.50 -12.03
CA ASP A 74 3.61 12.81 -12.58
C ASP A 74 4.73 12.16 -11.76
N GLU A 75 4.65 12.24 -10.43
CA GLU A 75 5.56 11.51 -9.55
C GLU A 75 5.41 9.99 -9.70
N ALA A 76 4.19 9.48 -9.86
CA ALA A 76 3.94 8.05 -10.07
C ALA A 76 4.55 7.54 -11.38
N LYS A 77 4.50 8.33 -12.46
CA LYS A 77 5.19 8.01 -13.73
C LYS A 77 6.70 7.92 -13.54
N ALA A 78 7.30 8.84 -12.80
CA ALA A 78 8.73 8.81 -12.49
C ALA A 78 9.13 7.55 -11.69
N LEU A 79 8.20 7.00 -10.90
CA LEU A 79 8.36 5.74 -10.16
C LEU A 79 7.95 4.48 -10.96
N GLY A 80 7.57 4.63 -12.24
CA GLY A 80 7.25 3.50 -13.12
C GLY A 80 5.82 2.97 -12.99
N VAL A 81 4.84 3.79 -12.61
CA VAL A 81 3.44 3.37 -12.59
C VAL A 81 3.00 2.87 -13.97
N ASN A 82 2.36 1.71 -14.00
CA ASN A 82 1.81 1.12 -15.23
C ASN A 82 0.42 0.50 -15.04
N ALA A 83 -0.09 0.49 -13.80
CA ALA A 83 -1.42 -0.02 -13.51
C ALA A 83 -2.10 0.76 -12.38
N VAL A 84 -3.42 0.70 -12.37
CA VAL A 84 -4.28 1.24 -11.32
C VAL A 84 -5.15 0.12 -10.79
N GLY A 85 -5.01 -0.21 -9.51
CA GLY A 85 -5.94 -1.06 -8.79
C GLY A 85 -7.13 -0.24 -8.31
N ALA A 86 -8.36 -0.74 -8.45
CA ALA A 86 -9.54 -0.13 -7.86
C ALA A 86 -10.41 -1.17 -7.16
N LYS A 87 -10.95 -0.79 -6.00
CA LYS A 87 -11.95 -1.53 -5.22
C LYS A 87 -13.16 -0.63 -5.01
N LEU A 88 -14.31 -1.06 -5.51
CA LEU A 88 -15.59 -0.39 -5.25
C LEU A 88 -15.95 -0.55 -3.79
N VAL A 89 -16.28 0.57 -3.15
CA VAL A 89 -16.68 0.64 -1.74
C VAL A 89 -17.66 1.79 -1.63
N THR A 90 -18.88 1.55 -1.15
CA THR A 90 -19.96 2.54 -1.10
C THR A 90 -19.90 3.42 0.15
N SER A 91 -19.45 2.86 1.28
CA SER A 91 -19.31 3.57 2.55
C SER A 91 -18.04 4.44 2.59
N GLU A 92 -18.17 5.70 2.97
CA GLU A 92 -17.00 6.60 3.16
C GLU A 92 -16.13 6.13 4.32
N SER A 93 -16.76 5.71 5.43
CA SER A 93 -16.04 5.20 6.59
C SER A 93 -15.22 3.97 6.21
N GLU A 94 -15.83 3.03 5.47
CA GLU A 94 -15.13 1.83 5.02
C GLU A 94 -13.97 2.17 4.07
N ARG A 95 -14.16 3.12 3.15
CA ARG A 95 -13.08 3.61 2.28
C ARG A 95 -11.91 4.16 3.10
N ARG A 96 -12.19 4.94 4.14
CA ARG A 96 -11.19 5.53 5.03
C ARG A 96 -10.44 4.46 5.81
N ASP A 97 -11.15 3.46 6.31
CA ASP A 97 -10.54 2.36 7.06
C ASP A 97 -9.60 1.54 6.16
N ILE A 98 -10.05 1.16 4.96
CA ILE A 98 -9.24 0.42 3.99
C ILE A 98 -8.02 1.24 3.56
N GLU A 99 -8.19 2.52 3.21
CA GLU A 99 -7.09 3.42 2.84
C GLU A 99 -6.02 3.49 3.95
N THR A 100 -6.45 3.72 5.19
CA THR A 100 -5.55 3.82 6.34
C THR A 100 -4.80 2.50 6.58
N ASP A 101 -5.52 1.37 6.49
CA ASP A 101 -4.97 0.04 6.71
C ASP A 101 -3.91 -0.34 5.68
N LEU A 102 -4.17 -0.01 4.40
CA LEU A 102 -3.24 -0.25 3.30
C LEU A 102 -2.03 0.69 3.33
N ILE A 103 -2.21 1.98 3.66
CA ILE A 103 -1.08 2.90 3.79
C ILE A 103 -0.12 2.41 4.88
N ARG A 104 -0.65 1.90 6.00
CA ARG A 104 0.18 1.33 7.08
C ARG A 104 0.89 0.04 6.68
N ALA A 105 0.26 -0.80 5.86
CA ALA A 105 0.87 -2.05 5.42
C ALA A 105 2.03 -1.83 4.43
N TYR A 106 1.82 -0.93 3.47
CA TYR A 106 2.71 -0.80 2.31
C TYR A 106 3.65 0.41 2.35
N PHE A 107 3.39 1.36 3.26
CA PHE A 107 4.11 2.62 3.38
C PHE A 107 4.39 3.32 2.03
N PRO A 108 3.36 3.57 1.18
CA PRO A 108 3.60 3.91 -0.22
C PRO A 108 4.34 5.25 -0.36
N PRO A 109 5.34 5.39 -1.25
CA PRO A 109 6.20 6.56 -1.34
C PRO A 109 5.46 7.87 -1.62
N LEU A 110 4.30 7.82 -2.30
CA LEU A 110 3.51 9.01 -2.64
C LEU A 110 2.47 9.39 -1.57
N ASN A 111 2.34 8.61 -0.49
CA ASN A 111 1.52 8.95 0.69
C ASN A 111 2.34 9.70 1.75
N LYS A 112 3.21 10.63 1.33
CA LYS A 112 4.22 11.32 2.17
C LYS A 112 3.68 11.86 3.50
N HIS A 113 2.53 12.55 3.48
CA HIS A 113 1.95 13.15 4.68
C HIS A 113 1.44 12.08 5.66
N GLN A 114 0.69 11.09 5.18
CA GLN A 114 0.18 10.00 6.02
C GLN A 114 1.33 9.15 6.60
N ASN A 115 2.37 8.93 5.81
CA ASN A 115 3.58 8.25 6.22
C ASN A 115 4.33 9.01 7.32
N ALA A 116 4.49 10.33 7.17
CA ALA A 116 5.11 11.16 8.21
C ALA A 116 4.31 11.12 9.52
N LEU A 117 2.97 11.21 9.44
CA LEU A 117 2.10 11.08 10.61
C LEU A 117 2.24 9.71 11.29
N ALA A 118 2.34 8.63 10.51
CA ALA A 118 2.55 7.29 11.05
C ALA A 118 3.88 7.18 11.80
N GLN A 119 4.97 7.70 11.23
CA GLN A 119 6.30 7.70 11.88
C GLN A 119 6.32 8.53 13.18
N ILE A 120 5.66 9.69 13.20
CA ILE A 120 5.53 10.50 14.43
C ILE A 120 4.73 9.74 15.48
N ALA A 121 3.63 9.10 15.08
CA ALA A 121 2.79 8.40 16.03
C ALA A 121 3.48 7.13 16.59
N GLU A 122 4.32 6.46 15.80
CA GLU A 122 5.21 5.39 16.26
C GLU A 122 6.26 5.90 17.26
N SER A 123 6.89 7.04 17.00
CA SER A 123 7.91 7.60 17.92
C SER A 123 7.33 8.05 19.26
N LEU A 124 6.04 8.39 19.29
CA LEU A 124 5.27 8.69 20.51
C LEU A 124 4.72 7.45 21.20
N GLY A 125 5.00 6.23 20.71
CA GLY A 125 4.51 4.98 21.29
C GLY A 125 3.01 4.75 21.12
N ALA A 126 2.35 5.52 20.23
CA ALA A 126 0.90 5.45 20.02
C ALA A 126 0.47 4.36 19.02
N TYR A 127 1.42 3.69 18.34
CA TYR A 127 1.13 2.61 17.38
C TYR A 127 2.09 1.41 17.51
N PRO A 128 1.60 0.17 17.25
CA PRO A 128 2.46 -0.98 17.04
C PRO A 128 3.32 -0.76 15.77
N LYS A 129 4.59 -1.14 15.85
CA LYS A 129 5.61 -0.96 14.80
C LYS A 129 5.08 -1.40 13.43
N THR A 130 5.21 -0.54 12.42
CA THR A 130 4.94 -0.89 11.01
C THR A 130 5.66 -2.19 10.63
N PRO A 131 5.01 -3.08 9.86
CA PRO A 131 5.70 -4.22 9.27
C PRO A 131 6.85 -3.70 8.41
N ALA A 132 8.05 -4.28 8.59
CA ALA A 132 9.29 -3.89 7.90
C ALA A 132 9.30 -4.27 6.39
N GLY A 133 8.20 -4.06 5.69
CA GLY A 133 8.07 -4.26 4.25
C GLY A 133 8.36 -2.97 3.50
N ASN A 134 9.54 -2.89 2.87
CA ASN A 134 9.94 -1.86 1.91
C ASN A 134 10.42 -0.49 2.45
N MET A 135 11.18 -0.47 3.55
CA MET A 135 12.13 0.63 3.71
C MET A 135 13.21 0.52 2.62
N LEU A 136 13.05 1.26 1.52
CA LEU A 136 14.16 1.58 0.63
C LEU A 136 15.14 2.41 1.46
N THR A 137 16.15 1.74 2.02
CA THR A 137 17.32 2.37 2.62
C THR A 137 18.11 3.03 1.50
N ASN A 138 17.75 4.27 1.14
CA ASN A 138 18.66 5.12 0.39
C ASN A 138 19.86 5.40 1.29
N GLY A 139 21.00 4.84 0.87
CA GLY A 139 22.23 4.77 1.65
C GLY A 139 22.80 6.12 2.02
N LEU A 140 23.13 6.24 3.31
CA LEU A 140 24.32 6.93 3.76
C LEU A 140 25.21 5.86 4.36
N LEU A 141 26.31 5.57 3.66
CA LEU A 141 27.40 4.71 4.11
C LEU A 141 27.96 5.22 5.44
N GLY A 142 27.98 4.34 6.44
CA GLY A 142 28.76 4.45 7.67
C GLY A 142 28.93 3.04 8.25
N PRO A 143 30.16 2.57 8.53
CA PRO A 143 30.44 1.15 8.69
C PRO A 143 30.26 0.66 10.14
N LEU A 144 30.09 -0.67 10.25
CA LEU A 144 30.17 -1.50 11.47
C LEU A 144 28.92 -1.53 12.36
N GLY A 145 28.24 -2.68 12.37
CA GLY A 145 27.15 -2.96 13.29
C GLY A 145 26.63 -4.39 13.13
N ILE A 146 27.36 -5.32 13.74
CA ILE A 146 27.12 -6.75 13.92
C ILE A 146 25.63 -7.13 14.00
N ALA A 147 25.22 -8.12 13.20
CA ALA A 147 23.93 -8.78 13.30
C ALA A 147 23.80 -9.60 14.60
N PRO A 148 22.66 -9.57 15.30
CA PRO A 148 22.28 -10.66 16.18
C PRO A 148 21.36 -11.64 15.45
N ASN A 149 21.92 -12.82 15.18
CA ASN A 149 21.17 -14.06 15.07
C ASN A 149 20.61 -14.39 16.46
N THR A 150 19.29 -14.41 16.61
CA THR A 150 18.64 -15.18 17.68
C THR A 150 17.47 -15.93 17.08
N GLY A 151 17.74 -17.14 16.60
CA GLY A 151 16.74 -18.19 16.64
C GLY A 151 16.31 -18.43 18.09
N THR A 152 15.02 -18.56 18.31
CA THR A 152 14.47 -19.25 19.49
C THR A 152 13.36 -20.18 19.04
N ASN A 153 13.59 -21.44 19.36
CA ASN A 153 12.75 -22.60 19.19
C ASN A 153 11.39 -22.42 19.89
N TYR A 154 10.29 -22.72 19.20
CA TYR A 154 9.03 -23.08 19.85
C TYR A 154 9.02 -24.59 20.08
N LEU A 155 9.61 -25.02 21.20
CA LEU A 155 9.31 -26.30 21.83
C LEU A 155 8.97 -26.02 23.29
N GLY A 156 7.71 -26.22 23.64
CA GLY A 156 7.19 -26.05 24.99
C GLY A 156 5.82 -26.68 25.09
N GLY A 157 5.78 -28.01 25.15
CA GLY A 157 4.57 -28.74 25.50
C GLY A 157 4.18 -28.48 26.96
N PHE A 158 2.88 -28.29 27.19
CA PHE A 158 2.24 -28.54 28.47
C PHE A 158 1.02 -29.44 28.21
N ARG A 159 1.02 -30.62 28.82
CA ARG A 159 -0.14 -31.53 28.92
C ARG A 159 -0.54 -31.70 30.39
N PHE A 160 -1.83 -32.06 30.55
CA PHE A 160 -2.55 -32.62 31.71
C PHE A 160 -3.04 -31.61 32.76
N TRP A 161 -4.29 -31.64 33.28
CA TRP A 161 -5.37 -32.66 33.45
C TRP A 161 -6.73 -32.13 32.88
N LYS A 162 -7.80 -32.90 32.63
CA LYS A 162 -8.32 -34.18 33.16
C LYS A 162 -9.01 -34.97 32.04
#